data_AF-A0ABD6EYF4-F1
#
_entry.id   AF-A0ABD6EYF4-F1
#
_cell.length_a   1.000
_cell.length_b   1.000
_cell.length_c   1.000
_cell.angle_alpha   90.00
_cell.angle_beta   90.00
_cell.angle_gamma   90.00
#
_symmetry.space_group_name_H-M   'P 1'
#
loop_
_entity.id
_entity.type
_entity.pdbx_description
1 polymer ?
#
loop_
_entity_poly.entity_id
_entity_poly.type
_entity_poly.pdbx_seq_one_letter_code
_entity_poly.pdbx_strand_id
1 'polypeptide(L)'
;MGPQARFVKCPEGEIQKRKETVHTVALHEIDVINSRTQGFLALFSGDTGEIKNEVRDQINKKVLEWREENKADVVPGVLFIDEVHMLDLECFCFLNRAIESDLSPILVMATNRGHENIRGTQLISPHGVPIDLLDRFVCGWSHLLL
;
A
#
# COMPACT_ATOMS: atom_id res chain seq x y z
N MET A 1 -25.11 -36.16 3.59
CA MET A 1 -23.75 -35.56 3.52
C MET A 1 -22.84 -36.40 4.39
N GLY A 2 -22.05 -37.31 3.81
CA GLY A 2 -21.13 -38.15 4.58
C GLY A 2 -20.00 -37.32 5.20
N PRO A 3 -19.38 -37.78 6.30
CA PRO A 3 -18.27 -37.07 6.92
C PRO A 3 -17.09 -37.09 5.95
N GLN A 4 -16.68 -35.94 5.44
CA GLN A 4 -15.47 -35.82 4.63
C GLN A 4 -14.24 -36.03 5.55
N ALA A 5 -13.89 -37.29 5.80
CA ALA A 5 -12.68 -37.65 6.50
C ALA A 5 -11.49 -37.57 5.53
N ARG A 6 -10.50 -36.73 5.86
CA ARG A 6 -9.29 -36.56 5.07
C ARG A 6 -8.23 -37.55 5.53
N PHE A 7 -8.07 -38.65 4.79
CA PHE A 7 -6.99 -39.60 5.03
C PHE A 7 -5.69 -39.04 4.47
N VAL A 8 -4.70 -38.85 5.35
CA VAL A 8 -3.34 -38.42 4.99
C VAL A 8 -2.35 -39.55 5.27
N LYS A 9 -1.39 -39.73 4.36
CA LYS A 9 -0.33 -40.72 4.53
C LYS A 9 0.59 -40.33 5.67
N CYS A 10 1.21 -41.33 6.32
CA CYS A 10 2.21 -41.09 7.35
C CYS A 10 3.38 -40.29 6.74
N PRO A 11 3.74 -39.12 7.29
CA PRO A 11 4.88 -38.36 6.81
C PRO A 11 6.18 -39.12 7.02
N GLU A 12 7.09 -39.05 6.05
CA GLU A 12 8.40 -39.72 6.12
C GLU A 12 9.51 -38.77 6.58
N GLY A 13 10.55 -39.35 7.19
CA GLY A 13 11.75 -38.65 7.67
C GLY A 13 11.72 -38.28 9.15
N GLU A 14 12.63 -37.41 9.57
CA GLU A 14 12.76 -36.97 10.96
C GLU A 14 11.51 -36.24 11.46
N ILE A 15 11.13 -36.50 12.71
CA ILE A 15 9.96 -35.89 13.36
C ILE A 15 10.16 -34.38 13.53
N GLN A 16 11.39 -33.94 13.81
CA GLN A 16 11.74 -32.54 13.97
C GLN A 16 12.45 -32.05 12.71
N LYS A 17 11.82 -31.12 11.99
CA LYS A 17 12.42 -30.46 10.82
C LYS A 17 12.49 -28.97 11.06
N ARG A 18 13.63 -28.35 10.75
CA ARG A 18 13.76 -26.89 10.68
C ARG A 18 13.30 -26.43 9.30
N LYS A 19 12.23 -25.65 9.25
CA LYS A 19 11.73 -25.03 8.03
C LYS A 19 11.90 -23.53 8.14
N GLU A 20 12.52 -22.94 7.13
CA GLU A 20 12.57 -21.50 6.97
C GLU A 20 11.31 -21.04 6.23
N THR A 21 10.64 -20.03 6.76
CA THR A 21 9.44 -19.44 6.16
C THR A 21 9.65 -17.95 6.02
N VAL A 22 9.60 -17.47 4.78
CA VAL A 22 9.66 -16.05 4.46
C VAL A 22 8.25 -15.48 4.56
N HIS A 23 8.10 -14.39 5.30
CA HIS A 23 6.84 -13.69 5.48
C HIS A 23 6.98 -12.26 4.96
N THR A 24 6.03 -11.83 4.14
CA THR A 24 5.92 -10.45 3.68
C THR A 24 4.82 -9.78 4.46
N VAL A 25 5.11 -8.61 5.05
CA VAL A 25 4.20 -7.85 5.90
C VAL A 25 4.23 -6.41 5.41
N ALA A 26 3.07 -5.76 5.34
CA ALA A 26 2.98 -4.36 4.95
C ALA A 26 3.32 -3.43 6.12
N LEU A 27 3.93 -2.28 5.84
CA LEU A 27 4.25 -1.28 6.88
C LEU A 27 3.01 -0.84 7.66
N HIS A 28 1.86 -0.71 6.98
CA HIS A 28 0.59 -0.41 7.61
C HIS A 28 0.18 -1.44 8.68
N GLU A 29 0.47 -2.73 8.47
CA GLU A 29 0.15 -3.77 9.44
C GLU A 29 1.00 -3.63 10.70
N ILE A 30 2.29 -3.28 10.52
CA ILE A 30 3.22 -2.99 11.62
C ILE A 30 2.74 -1.77 12.40
N ASP A 31 2.29 -0.71 11.71
CA ASP A 31 1.74 0.50 12.32
C ASP A 31 0.53 0.19 13.20
N VAL A 32 -0.45 -0.57 12.68
CA VAL A 32 -1.67 -0.92 13.40
C VAL A 32 -1.36 -1.78 14.63
N ILE A 33 -0.49 -2.78 14.49
CA ILE A 33 -0.11 -3.67 15.59
C ILE A 33 0.58 -2.91 16.73
N ASN A 34 1.45 -1.96 16.42
CA ASN A 34 2.18 -1.19 17.43
C ASN A 34 1.35 -0.02 18.00
N SER A 35 0.28 0.40 17.32
CA SER A 35 -0.58 1.48 17.81
C SER A 35 -1.50 1.10 18.97
N ARG A 36 -1.87 -0.19 19.11
CA ARG A 36 -2.86 -0.67 20.10
C ARG A 36 -2.48 -2.02 20.70
N THR A 37 -2.83 -2.23 21.97
CA THR A 37 -2.62 -3.50 22.71
C THR A 37 -3.35 -4.71 22.07
N GLN A 38 -4.42 -4.47 21.30
CA GLN A 38 -5.13 -5.48 20.50
C GLN A 38 -5.11 -5.16 19.00
N GLY A 39 -4.01 -4.57 18.49
CA GLY A 39 -3.90 -4.15 17.09
C GLY A 39 -4.10 -5.28 16.06
N PHE A 40 -3.81 -6.53 16.43
CA PHE A 40 -4.01 -7.69 15.55
C PHE A 40 -5.50 -7.94 15.20
N LEU A 41 -6.42 -7.79 16.16
CA LEU A 41 -7.86 -7.92 15.87
C LEU A 41 -8.39 -6.75 15.04
N ALA A 42 -7.83 -5.56 15.23
CA ALA A 42 -8.22 -4.34 14.51
C ALA A 42 -7.94 -4.44 12.99
N LEU A 43 -6.90 -5.19 12.60
CA LEU A 43 -6.61 -5.47 11.19
C LEU A 43 -7.76 -6.20 10.48
N PHE A 44 -8.51 -7.04 11.19
CA PHE A 44 -9.63 -7.81 10.62
C PHE A 44 -10.98 -7.12 10.78
N SER A 45 -11.14 -6.27 11.80
CA SER A 45 -12.40 -5.56 12.04
C SER A 45 -12.51 -4.24 11.27
N GLY A 46 -11.39 -3.70 10.75
CA GLY A 46 -11.35 -2.38 10.12
C GLY A 46 -11.42 -1.21 11.10
N ASP A 47 -11.51 -1.48 12.41
CA ASP A 47 -11.51 -0.47 13.47
C ASP A 47 -10.09 -0.10 13.89
N THR A 48 -9.25 0.24 12.91
CA THR A 48 -7.86 0.64 13.13
C THR A 48 -7.78 2.06 13.71
N GLY A 49 -8.74 2.92 13.36
CA GLY A 49 -8.72 4.35 13.67
C GLY A 49 -7.52 5.08 13.04
N GLU A 50 -7.34 6.34 13.44
CA GLU A 50 -6.18 7.14 13.02
C GLU A 50 -4.93 6.75 13.80
N ILE A 51 -3.84 6.51 13.07
CA ILE A 51 -2.54 6.19 13.65
C ILE A 51 -1.75 7.48 13.81
N LYS A 52 -1.25 7.73 15.02
CA LYS A 52 -0.42 8.90 15.31
C LYS A 52 0.87 8.88 14.49
N ASN A 53 1.27 10.04 13.98
CA ASN A 53 2.52 10.19 13.21
C ASN A 53 3.76 9.73 14.00
N GLU A 54 3.79 9.95 15.33
CA GLU A 54 4.89 9.49 16.19
C GLU A 54 5.16 7.97 16.08
N VAL A 55 4.09 7.17 15.95
CA VAL A 55 4.21 5.71 15.81
C VAL A 55 4.79 5.35 14.44
N ARG A 56 4.32 6.03 13.39
CA ARG A 56 4.82 5.85 12.02
C ARG A 56 6.30 6.20 11.91
N ASP A 57 6.72 7.32 12.51
CA ASP A 57 8.13 7.75 12.50
C ASP A 57 9.04 6.77 13.24
N GLN A 58 8.58 6.25 14.38
CA GLN A 58 9.30 5.21 15.13
C GLN A 58 9.44 3.92 14.32
N ILE A 59 8.41 3.53 13.58
CA ILE A 59 8.42 2.32 12.75
C ILE A 59 9.31 2.50 11.54
N ASN A 60 9.20 3.64 10.85
CA ASN A 60 10.09 3.98 9.72
C ASN A 60 11.56 3.91 10.15
N LYS A 61 11.90 4.44 11.32
CA LYS A 61 13.26 4.34 11.86
C LYS A 61 13.69 2.88 12.10
N LYS A 62 12.84 2.07 12.73
CA LYS A 62 13.13 0.64 12.97
C LYS A 62 13.28 -0.15 11.67
N VAL A 63 12.48 0.14 10.65
CA VAL A 63 12.55 -0.51 9.34
C VAL A 63 13.85 -0.16 8.64
N LEU A 64 14.30 1.10 8.74
CA LEU A 64 15.61 1.51 8.24
C LEU A 64 16.75 0.80 8.98
N GLU A 65 16.70 0.72 10.30
CA GLU A 65 17.67 -0.05 11.10
C GLU A 65 17.70 -1.53 10.70
N TRP A 66 16.53 -2.17 10.52
CA TRP A 66 16.45 -3.57 10.07
C TRP A 66 16.98 -3.78 8.66
N ARG A 67 16.82 -2.80 7.78
CA ARG A 67 17.40 -2.79 6.43
C ARG A 67 18.93 -2.69 6.50
N GLU A 68 19.47 -1.79 7.33
CA GLU A 68 20.92 -1.63 7.50
C GLU A 68 21.59 -2.87 8.13
N GLU A 69 20.89 -3.50 9.08
CA GLU A 69 21.34 -4.74 9.73
C GLU A 69 21.15 -6.01 8.87
N ASN A 70 20.61 -5.89 7.66
CA ASN A 70 20.23 -7.01 6.78
C ASN A 70 19.30 -8.04 7.46
N LYS A 71 18.43 -7.58 8.36
CA LYS A 71 17.39 -8.40 9.02
C LYS A 71 16.09 -8.46 8.22
N ALA A 72 15.84 -7.45 7.38
CA ALA A 72 14.65 -7.35 6.55
C ALA A 72 14.94 -6.67 5.23
N ASP A 73 14.27 -7.12 4.17
CA ASP A 73 14.30 -6.50 2.85
C ASP A 73 13.03 -5.68 2.61
N VAL A 74 13.20 -4.44 2.16
CA VAL A 74 12.08 -3.57 1.79
C VAL A 74 11.77 -3.76 0.31
N VAL A 75 10.57 -4.24 0.01
CA VAL A 75 10.09 -4.43 -1.37
C VAL A 75 9.09 -3.30 -1.69
N PRO A 76 9.38 -2.44 -2.69
CA PRO A 76 8.44 -1.40 -3.10
C PRO A 76 7.21 -2.03 -3.74
N GLY A 77 6.03 -1.64 -3.25
CA GLY A 77 4.74 -2.06 -3.80
C GLY A 77 4.28 -1.18 -4.96
N VAL A 78 3.06 -1.45 -5.43
CA VAL A 78 2.35 -0.62 -6.41
C VAL A 78 1.05 -0.14 -5.79
N LEU A 79 0.82 1.18 -5.82
CA LEU A 79 -0.46 1.79 -5.47
C LEU A 79 -1.19 2.14 -6.77
N PHE A 80 -2.29 1.46 -7.03
CA PHE A 80 -3.15 1.76 -8.18
C PHE A 80 -4.37 2.57 -7.74
N ILE A 81 -4.56 3.74 -8.35
CA ILE A 81 -5.74 4.58 -8.15
C ILE A 81 -6.49 4.66 -9.47
N ASP A 82 -7.68 4.04 -9.50
CA ASP A 82 -8.60 4.19 -10.61
C ASP A 82 -9.43 5.47 -10.46
N GLU A 83 -9.94 5.99 -11.57
CA GLU A 83 -10.77 7.19 -11.65
C GLU A 83 -10.19 8.39 -10.88
N VAL A 84 -8.90 8.67 -11.07
CA VAL A 84 -8.17 9.67 -10.26
C VAL A 84 -8.77 11.08 -10.31
N HIS A 85 -9.53 11.42 -11.37
CA HIS A 85 -10.28 12.67 -11.50
C HIS A 85 -11.35 12.87 -10.41
N MET A 86 -11.68 11.83 -9.64
CA MET A 86 -12.59 11.91 -8.50
C MET A 86 -11.94 12.44 -7.21
N LEU A 87 -10.60 12.53 -7.18
CA LEU A 87 -9.84 13.11 -6.06
C LEU A 87 -9.94 14.64 -6.06
N ASP A 88 -9.85 15.22 -4.86
CA ASP A 88 -9.78 16.66 -4.67
C ASP A 88 -8.32 17.18 -4.67
N LEU A 89 -8.20 18.51 -4.71
CA LEU A 89 -6.90 19.17 -4.67
C LEU A 89 -6.06 18.78 -3.44
N GLU A 90 -6.70 18.57 -2.28
CA GLU A 90 -6.00 18.22 -1.03
C GLU A 90 -5.36 16.84 -1.11
N CYS A 91 -6.05 15.86 -1.69
CA CYS A 91 -5.53 14.53 -1.98
C CYS A 91 -4.32 14.60 -2.92
N PHE A 92 -4.38 15.41 -3.98
CA PHE A 92 -3.26 15.58 -4.89
C PHE A 92 -2.04 16.21 -4.21
N CYS A 93 -2.25 17.24 -3.38
CA CYS A 93 -1.20 17.84 -2.57
C CYS A 93 -0.56 16.82 -1.60
N PHE A 94 -1.38 15.95 -0.99
CA PHE A 94 -0.89 14.88 -0.15
C PHE A 94 -0.06 13.86 -0.94
N LEU A 95 -0.57 13.40 -2.08
CA LEU A 95 0.14 12.45 -2.94
C LEU A 95 1.47 13.02 -3.43
N ASN A 96 1.51 14.30 -3.80
CA ASN A 96 2.72 14.97 -4.27
C ASN A 96 3.85 14.89 -3.23
N ARG A 97 3.51 15.07 -1.94
CA ARG A 97 4.46 14.93 -0.83
C ARG A 97 4.79 13.46 -0.51
N ALA A 98 3.82 12.56 -0.61
CA ALA A 98 4.00 11.15 -0.30
C ALA A 98 4.92 10.43 -1.31
N ILE A 99 4.92 10.85 -2.57
CA ILE A 99 5.78 10.30 -3.62
C ILE A 99 7.26 10.66 -3.43
N GLU A 100 7.55 11.73 -2.68
CA GLU A 100 8.92 12.15 -2.38
C GLU A 100 9.59 11.32 -1.27
N SER A 101 8.83 10.46 -0.58
CA SER A 101 9.35 9.58 0.46
C SER A 101 10.14 8.40 -0.12
N ASP A 102 11.26 8.03 0.50
CA ASP A 102 12.09 6.89 0.09
C ASP A 102 11.35 5.54 0.13
N LEU A 103 10.35 5.41 1.02
CA LEU A 103 9.53 4.21 1.17
C LEU A 103 8.26 4.25 0.32
N SER A 104 8.16 5.21 -0.61
CA SER A 104 6.98 5.38 -1.45
C SER A 104 6.81 4.22 -2.45
N PRO A 105 5.60 3.65 -2.58
CA PRO A 105 5.31 2.68 -3.62
C PRO A 105 5.27 3.35 -5.00
N ILE A 106 5.35 2.54 -6.05
CA ILE A 106 5.11 3.03 -7.42
C ILE A 106 3.63 3.42 -7.53
N LEU A 107 3.35 4.69 -7.78
CA LEU A 107 2.00 5.19 -8.00
C LEU A 107 1.60 5.04 -9.47
N VAL A 108 0.50 4.33 -9.71
CA VAL A 108 -0.14 4.20 -11.02
C VAL A 108 -1.54 4.79 -10.93
N MET A 109 -1.84 5.74 -11.80
CA MET A 109 -3.14 6.42 -11.83
C MET A 109 -3.84 6.14 -13.16
N ALA A 110 -5.15 5.90 -13.12
CA ALA A 110 -5.97 5.73 -14.30
C ALA A 110 -7.11 6.76 -14.32
N THR A 111 -7.45 7.23 -15.51
CA THR A 111 -8.60 8.09 -15.74
C THR A 111 -9.16 7.87 -17.14
N ASN A 112 -10.47 7.96 -17.26
CA ASN A 112 -11.21 7.97 -18.52
C ASN A 112 -11.64 9.38 -18.93
N ARG A 113 -11.30 10.41 -18.14
CA ARG A 113 -11.61 11.81 -18.44
C ARG A 113 -10.46 12.47 -19.20
N GLY A 114 -10.80 13.19 -20.27
CA GLY A 114 -9.84 13.96 -21.06
C GLY A 114 -9.55 15.33 -20.43
N HIS A 115 -10.58 16.13 -20.19
CA HIS A 115 -10.50 17.43 -19.50
C HIS A 115 -11.63 17.48 -18.47
N GLU A 116 -11.32 17.80 -17.23
CA GLU A 116 -12.27 17.85 -16.12
C GLU A 116 -11.82 18.93 -15.13
N ASN A 117 -12.74 19.43 -14.31
CA ASN A 117 -12.38 20.32 -13.22
C ASN A 117 -11.69 19.54 -12.10
N ILE A 118 -10.59 20.08 -11.55
CA ILE A 118 -10.01 19.52 -10.33
C ILE A 118 -10.99 19.77 -9.18
N ARG A 119 -11.48 18.71 -8.52
CA ARG A 119 -12.47 18.85 -7.45
C ARG A 119 -11.94 19.72 -6.31
N GLY A 120 -12.80 20.61 -5.83
CA GLY A 120 -12.43 21.67 -4.88
C GLY A 120 -11.98 22.98 -5.53
N THR A 121 -11.88 23.03 -6.87
CA THR A 121 -11.51 24.25 -7.62
C THR A 121 -12.41 24.47 -8.83
N GLN A 122 -12.26 25.63 -9.49
CA GLN A 122 -12.88 25.90 -10.81
C GLN A 122 -11.87 25.78 -11.97
N LEU A 123 -10.71 25.16 -11.72
CA LEU A 123 -9.65 25.02 -12.72
C LEU A 123 -9.87 23.74 -13.52
N ILE A 124 -9.95 23.90 -14.84
CA ILE A 124 -9.97 22.78 -15.79
C ILE A 124 -8.53 22.34 -16.02
N SER A 125 -8.28 21.03 -15.89
CA SER A 125 -6.97 20.44 -16.16
C SER A 125 -7.11 19.17 -17.01
N PRO A 126 -6.11 18.82 -17.84
CA PRO A 126 -6.06 17.50 -18.45
C PRO A 126 -6.23 16.42 -17.39
N HIS A 127 -7.06 15.42 -17.68
CA HIS A 127 -7.31 14.27 -16.81
C HIS A 127 -7.90 14.58 -15.42
N GLY A 128 -8.25 15.84 -15.12
CA GLY A 128 -8.69 16.26 -13.79
C GLY A 128 -7.57 16.25 -12.74
N VAL A 129 -6.30 16.29 -13.17
CA VAL A 129 -5.12 16.21 -12.30
C VAL A 129 -4.34 17.53 -12.38
N PRO A 130 -3.81 18.07 -11.26
CA PRO A 130 -2.95 19.25 -11.28
C PRO A 130 -1.75 19.11 -12.24
N ILE A 131 -1.42 20.18 -12.97
CA ILE A 131 -0.36 20.17 -14.01
C ILE A 131 1.01 19.89 -13.40
N ASP A 132 1.28 20.43 -12.21
CA ASP A 132 2.50 20.18 -11.44
C ASP A 132 2.69 18.69 -11.12
N LEU A 133 1.59 17.99 -10.87
CA LEU A 133 1.62 16.56 -10.67
C LEU A 133 1.86 15.86 -12.02
N LEU A 134 1.09 16.19 -13.06
CA LEU A 134 1.22 15.61 -14.41
C LEU A 134 2.64 15.69 -14.99
N ASP A 135 3.35 16.80 -14.78
CA ASP A 135 4.73 16.98 -15.26
C ASP A 135 5.72 15.99 -14.63
N ARG A 136 5.37 15.39 -13.47
CA ARG A 136 6.18 14.36 -12.79
C ARG A 136 5.87 12.94 -13.25
N PHE A 137 4.74 12.70 -13.94
CA PHE A 137 4.33 11.36 -14.37
C PHE A 137 4.66 11.09 -15.84
N VAL A 138 4.87 9.80 -16.12
CA VAL A 138 4.88 9.30 -17.49
C VAL A 138 3.45 8.91 -17.86
N CYS A 139 2.85 9.67 -18.77
CA CYS A 139 1.52 9.40 -19.29
C CYS A 139 1.56 8.37 -20.42
N GLY A 140 0.95 7.20 -20.20
CA GLY A 140 0.76 6.17 -21.21
C GLY A 140 -0.70 6.11 -21.68
N TRP A 141 -0.93 6.10 -22.99
CA TRP A 141 -2.26 5.87 -23.54
C TRP A 141 -2.50 4.37 -23.64
N SER A 142 -3.37 3.87 -22.77
CA SER A 142 -3.87 2.49 -22.88
C SER A 142 -4.86 2.40 -24.06
N HIS A 143 -4.42 1.80 -25.17
CA HIS A 143 -5.28 1.33 -26.27
C HIS A 143 -5.90 -0.05 -25.93
N LEU A 144 -6.20 -0.32 -24.65
CA LEU A 144 -7.09 -1.43 -24.32
C LEU A 144 -8.51 -1.01 -24.73
N LEU A 145 -8.80 -1.33 -25.99
CA LEU A 145 -10.11 -1.63 -26.53
C LEU A 145 -10.92 -2.41 -25.49
N LEU A 146 -11.95 -1.77 -24.94
CA LEU A 146 -13.18 -2.48 -24.60
C LEU A 146 -13.92 -2.80 -25.91
#